data_AF-A0A6G3XWT4-F1
#
_entry.id   AF-A0A6G3XWT4-F1
#
_cell.length_a   1.000
_cell.length_b   1.000
_cell.length_c   1.000
_cell.angle_alpha   90.00
_cell.angle_beta   90.00
_cell.angle_gamma   90.00
#
_symmetry.space_group_name_H-M   'P 1'
#
loop_
_entity.id
_entity.type
_entity.pdbx_description
1 polymer ?
#
loop_
_entity_poly.entity_id
_entity_poly.type
_entity_poly.pdbx_seq_one_letter_code
_entity_poly.pdbx_strand_id
1 'polypeptide(L)' 'MFTKQGPTVRELAVQALSSTERGYDLLAPKFDETPYRTPDRVLDAVTRAVRELGPFDTGLDVCCGTG' A
#
# COMPACT_ATOMS: atom_id res chain seq x y z
N MET A 1 -0.47 8.25 10.48
CA MET A 1 0.65 8.60 11.39
C MET A 1 1.34 7.30 11.80
N PHE A 2 2.59 7.35 12.27
CA PHE A 2 3.21 6.14 12.84
C PHE A 2 2.52 5.76 14.14
N THR A 3 2.18 4.49 14.28
CA THR A 3 1.51 3.93 15.44
C THR A 3 2.40 2.85 16.06
N LYS A 4 2.09 2.41 17.29
CA LYS A 4 2.79 1.27 17.92
C LYS A 4 2.47 -0.05 17.22
N GLN A 5 1.45 -0.07 16.37
CA GLN A 5 0.97 -1.22 15.61
C GLN A 5 1.73 -1.40 14.29
N GLY A 6 2.43 -0.37 13.82
CA GLY A 6 3.26 -0.45 12.61
C GLY A 6 4.56 -1.26 12.77
N PRO A 7 5.33 -1.45 11.69
CA PRO A 7 6.59 -2.18 11.71
C PRO A 7 7.64 -1.53 12.61
N THR A 8 8.38 -2.35 13.35
CA THR A 8 9.57 -1.92 14.08
C THR A 8 10.75 -1.67 13.13
N VAL A 9 11.76 -0.91 13.58
CA VAL A 9 13.00 -0.69 12.80
C VAL A 9 13.68 -2.00 12.40
N ARG A 10 13.71 -2.99 13.30
CA ARG A 10 14.29 -4.31 13.03
C ARG A 10 13.51 -5.04 11.94
N GLU A 11 12.19 -4.98 11.99
CA GLU A 11 11.32 -5.60 10.98
C GLU A 11 11.52 -4.95 9.61
N LEU A 12 11.56 -3.61 9.55
CA LEU A 12 11.85 -2.88 8.31
C LEU A 12 13.22 -3.26 7.74
N ALA A 13 14.25 -3.41 8.59
CA ALA A 13 15.58 -3.84 8.13
C ALA A 13 15.56 -5.27 7.57
N VAL A 14 14.81 -6.19 8.18
CA VAL A 14 14.65 -7.56 7.66
C VAL A 14 13.93 -7.54 6.31
N GLN A 15 12.84 -6.79 6.18
CA GLN A 15 12.11 -6.65 4.92
C GLN A 15 13.00 -6.06 3.83
N ALA A 16 13.73 -4.97 4.12
CA ALA A 16 14.61 -4.30 3.16
C ALA A 16 15.76 -5.17 2.64
N LEU A 17 16.16 -6.19 3.40
CA LEU A 17 17.21 -7.15 3.03
C LEU A 17 16.65 -8.48 2.52
N SER A 18 15.32 -8.61 2.41
CA SER A 18 14.66 -9.83 1.92
C SER A 18 14.40 -9.78 0.42
N SER A 19 14.15 -10.94 -0.20
CA SER A 19 13.70 -11.02 -1.59
C SER A 19 12.41 -10.23 -1.77
N THR A 20 12.29 -9.50 -2.88
CA THR A 20 11.06 -8.78 -3.22
C THR A 20 9.88 -9.71 -3.50
N GLU A 21 10.11 -10.98 -3.84
CA GLU A 21 9.03 -11.95 -4.11
C GLU A 21 8.23 -12.35 -2.87
N ARG A 22 8.82 -12.28 -1.68
CA ARG A 22 8.18 -12.73 -0.42
C ARG A 22 8.43 -11.82 0.79
N GLY A 23 9.43 -10.95 0.70
CA GLY A 23 9.87 -10.08 1.80
C GLY A 23 8.84 -9.03 2.15
N TYR A 24 8.11 -8.50 1.17
CA TYR A 24 7.04 -7.53 1.40
C TYR A 24 5.87 -8.14 2.18
N ASP A 25 5.50 -9.39 1.87
CA ASP A 25 4.41 -10.12 2.50
C ASP A 25 4.61 -10.29 4.01
N LEU A 26 5.86 -10.36 4.48
CA LEU A 26 6.19 -10.53 5.90
C LEU A 26 5.60 -9.42 6.78
N LEU A 27 5.47 -8.20 6.26
CA LEU A 27 5.02 -7.03 7.01
C LEU A 27 3.73 -6.42 6.47
N ALA A 28 3.17 -6.95 5.37
CA ALA A 28 2.04 -6.35 4.68
C ALA A 28 0.88 -5.96 5.63
N PRO A 29 0.40 -6.80 6.57
CA PRO A 29 -0.67 -6.40 7.49
C PRO A 29 -0.32 -5.24 8.43
N LYS A 30 0.96 -5.04 8.75
CA LYS A 30 1.39 -3.92 9.61
C LYS A 30 1.47 -2.61 8.84
N PHE A 31 1.61 -2.65 7.51
CA PHE A 31 1.68 -1.46 6.68
C PHE A 31 0.33 -0.75 6.57
N ASP A 32 -0.79 -1.44 6.78
CA ASP A 32 -2.12 -0.82 6.85
C ASP A 32 -2.23 0.20 7.98
N GLU A 33 -1.45 0.02 9.04
CA GLU A 33 -1.37 0.92 10.20
C GLU A 33 -0.30 2.02 10.04
N THR A 34 0.27 2.17 8.85
CA THR A 34 1.33 3.14 8.55
C THR A 34 0.83 4.27 7.64
N PRO A 35 1.50 5.43 7.65
CA PRO A 35 1.23 6.48 6.67
C PRO A 35 1.70 6.14 5.24
N TYR A 36 2.29 4.95 5.00
CA TYR A 36 2.73 4.52 3.68
C TYR A 36 1.61 3.91 2.84
N ARG A 37 0.53 3.40 3.46
CA ARG A 37 -0.69 3.01 2.74
C ARG A 37 -1.27 4.25 2.06
N THR A 38 -1.68 4.10 0.79
CA THR A 38 -2.37 5.18 0.06
C THR A 38 -3.58 5.66 0.87
N PRO A 39 -3.64 6.94 1.27
CA PRO A 39 -4.73 7.42 2.11
C PRO A 39 -6.08 7.37 1.40
N ASP A 40 -7.15 7.02 2.12
CA ASP A 40 -8.51 6.90 1.55
C ASP A 40 -8.93 8.18 0.83
N ARG A 41 -8.65 9.36 1.40
CA ARG A 41 -8.94 10.65 0.75
C ARG A 41 -8.30 10.82 -0.63
N VAL A 42 -7.13 10.20 -0.85
CA VAL A 42 -6.43 10.24 -2.14
C VAL A 42 -7.09 9.26 -3.09
N LEU A 43 -7.37 8.03 -2.64
CA LEU A 43 -8.10 7.01 -3.42
C LEU A 43 -9.48 7.53 -3.86
N ASP A 44 -10.22 8.20 -2.97
CA ASP A 44 -11.53 8.79 -3.25
C ASP A 44 -11.44 9.92 -4.29
N ALA A 45 -10.41 10.75 -4.21
CA ALA A 45 -10.18 11.83 -5.18
C ALA A 45 -9.82 11.27 -6.56
N VAL A 46 -8.90 10.32 -6.62
CA VAL A 46 -8.49 9.64 -7.87
C VAL A 46 -9.69 8.92 -8.49
N THR A 47 -10.43 8.14 -7.68
CA THR A 47 -11.61 7.40 -8.15
C THR A 47 -12.67 8.33 -8.74
N ARG A 48 -12.95 9.48 -8.11
CA ARG A 48 -13.88 10.48 -8.66
C ARG A 48 -13.40 11.02 -10.00
N ALA A 49 -12.13 11.42 -10.09
CA ALA A 49 -11.56 11.97 -11.32
C ALA A 49 -11.57 10.94 -12.46
N VAL A 50 -11.21 9.69 -12.18
CA VAL A 50 -11.16 8.62 -13.21
C VAL A 50 -12.56 8.26 -13.70
N ARG A 51 -13.58 8.24 -12.83
CA ARG A 51 -14.97 7.93 -13.21
C ARG A 51 -15.54 8.88 -14.26
N GLU A 52 -15.09 10.14 -14.29
CA GLU A 52 -15.53 11.12 -15.29
C GLU A 52 -14.96 10.85 -16.69
N LEU A 53 -13.90 10.04 -16.80
CA LEU A 53 -13.22 9.74 -18.06
C LEU A 53 -13.87 8.57 -18.83
N GLY A 54 -14.84 7.89 -18.23
CA GLY A 54 -15.66 6.89 -18.90
C GLY A 54 -15.82 5.60 -18.09
N PRO A 55 -16.58 4.63 -18.62
CA PRO A 55 -16.41 3.26 -18.16
C PRO A 55 -15.06 2.73 -18.66
N PHE A 56 -14.32 2.08 -17.77
CA PHE A 56 -13.16 1.28 -18.13
C PHE A 56 -13.52 -0.19 -17.96
N ASP A 57 -13.32 -1.00 -18.98
CA ASP A 57 -13.53 -2.45 -18.91
C ASP A 57 -12.42 -3.14 -18.10
N THR A 58 -11.22 -2.55 -18.08
CA THR A 58 -10.05 -3.07 -17.37
C THR A 58 -9.26 -1.95 -16.69
N GLY A 59 -8.54 -2.31 -15.62
CA GLY A 59 -7.64 -1.42 -14.89
C GLY A 59 -6.34 -2.13 -14.54
N LEU A 60 -5.25 -1.38 -14.45
CA LEU A 60 -3.95 -1.84 -13.99
C LEU A 60 -3.56 -1.02 -12.75
N ASP A 61 -3.39 -1.71 -11.62
CA ASP A 61 -2.77 -1.14 -10.44
C ASP A 61 -1.35 -1.69 -10.30
N VAL A 62 -0.38 -0.78 -10.19
CA VAL A 62 1.05 -1.12 -10.17
C VAL A 62 1.57 -0.84 -8.77
N CYS A 63 2.23 -1.83 -8.18
CA CYS A 63 2.68 -1.78 -6.78
C CYS A 63 1.50 -1.63 -5.79
N CYS A 64 0.41 -2.37 -6.03
CA CYS A 64 -0.83 -2.32 -5.26
C CYS A 64 -0.68 -2.68 -3.76
N GLY A 65 0.42 -3.30 -3.35
CA GLY A 65 0.70 -3.55 -1.94
C GLY A 65 -0.35 -4.45 -1.30
N THR A 66 -1.09 -3.93 -0.31
CA THR A 66 -2.16 -4.65 0.39
C THR A 66 -3.53 -4.57 -0.29
N GLY A 67 -3.65 -3.87 -1.42
CA GLY A 67 -4.91 -3.72 -2.15
C GLY A 67 -4.75 -2.92 -3.42
#